data_AF-A0A835VZE2-F1
#
_entry.id   AF-A0A835VZE2-F1
#
_cell.length_a   1.000
_cell.length_b   1.000
_cell.length_c   1.000
_cell.angle_alpha   90.00
_cell.angle_beta   90.00
_cell.angle_gamma   90.00
#
_symmetry.space_group_name_H-M   'P 1'
#
loop_
_entity.id
_entity.type
_entity.pdbx_description
1 polymer ?
#
loop_
_entity_poly.entity_id
_entity_poly.type
_entity_poly.pdbx_seq_one_letter_code
_entity_poly.pdbx_strand_id
1 'polypeptide(L)'
;MAEGVSLGKGAWDCDANKEIPADKEAEVFEEIATMDLPFEGIPTVPPRKDRDHMVFFCGGCRYRVTAAPDWSVGRVKQALWAGGISRSNKPPERRATPGLQRWEDLALIYAGQVLDDNDKPMADYHVPPGCQCLIAIERAKLDSGKPDPDSAYWN
;
A
#
# COMPACT_ATOMS: atom_id res chain seq x y z
N MET A 1 27.00 -5.87 0.67
CA MET A 1 25.72 -6.21 1.33
C MET A 1 25.11 -4.89 1.75
N ALA A 2 24.10 -4.42 1.04
CA ALA A 2 23.43 -3.17 1.39
C ALA A 2 22.59 -3.41 2.63
N GLU A 3 22.88 -2.64 3.68
CA GLU A 3 22.11 -2.60 4.92
C GLU A 3 20.63 -2.40 4.57
N GLY A 4 19.78 -3.24 5.17
CA GLY A 4 18.35 -3.23 4.90
C GLY A 4 17.77 -1.86 5.15
N VAL A 5 17.11 -1.31 4.13
CA VAL A 5 16.23 -0.14 4.23
C VAL A 5 15.37 -0.33 5.47
N SER A 6 15.45 0.61 6.41
CA SER A 6 14.81 0.47 7.71
C SER A 6 13.33 0.13 7.53
N LEU A 7 12.94 -1.02 8.03
CA LEU A 7 11.58 -1.54 8.08
C LEU A 7 10.63 -0.48 8.66
N GLY A 8 9.84 0.17 7.79
CA GLY A 8 8.72 1.02 8.25
C GLY A 8 8.57 2.39 7.60
N LYS A 9 9.44 2.81 6.67
CA LYS A 9 9.34 4.11 5.97
C LYS A 9 9.79 3.99 4.52
N GLY A 10 9.15 4.77 3.63
CA GLY A 10 9.55 4.91 2.23
C GLY A 10 8.51 4.43 1.22
N ALA A 11 8.88 4.46 -0.05
CA ALA A 11 7.99 4.18 -1.16
C ALA A 11 8.61 3.24 -2.21
N TRP A 12 7.76 2.45 -2.85
CA TRP A 12 8.15 1.45 -3.83
C TRP A 12 7.26 1.51 -5.07
N ASP A 13 7.90 1.43 -6.22
CA ASP A 13 7.26 1.27 -7.52
C ASP A 13 7.24 -0.23 -7.86
N CYS A 14 6.05 -0.84 -7.74
CA CYS A 14 5.85 -2.25 -8.05
C CYS A 14 6.04 -2.54 -9.55
N ASP A 15 5.70 -1.60 -10.43
CA ASP A 15 5.76 -1.80 -11.88
C ASP A 15 7.22 -1.79 -12.35
N ALA A 16 8.04 -0.90 -11.79
CA ALA A 16 9.47 -0.82 -12.07
C ALA A 16 10.35 -1.68 -11.15
N ASN A 17 9.74 -2.35 -10.16
CA ASN A 17 10.39 -3.14 -9.12
C ASN A 17 11.61 -2.42 -8.51
N LYS A 18 11.42 -1.16 -8.11
CA LYS A 18 12.47 -0.33 -7.51
C LYS A 18 11.93 0.58 -6.42
N GLU A 19 12.83 1.04 -5.57
CA GLU A 19 12.54 2.06 -4.57
C GLU A 19 12.26 3.40 -5.26
N ILE A 20 11.28 4.13 -4.74
CA ILE A 20 11.04 5.53 -5.09
C ILE A 20 11.88 6.36 -4.12
N PRO A 21 12.87 7.14 -4.60
CA PRO A 21 13.69 7.98 -3.74
C PRO A 21 12.86 8.95 -2.89
N ALA A 22 13.29 9.21 -1.67
CA ALA A 22 12.57 10.07 -0.73
C ALA A 22 12.28 11.48 -1.27
N ASP A 23 13.21 12.06 -2.04
CA ASP A 23 13.07 13.36 -2.70
C ASP A 23 12.09 13.35 -3.89
N LYS A 24 11.70 12.16 -4.36
CA LYS A 24 10.77 11.93 -5.47
C LYS A 24 9.38 11.48 -5.02
N GLU A 25 9.20 11.11 -3.76
CA GLU A 25 7.91 10.61 -3.25
C GLU A 25 6.77 11.62 -3.49
N ALA A 26 6.96 12.89 -3.12
CA ALA A 26 5.92 13.90 -3.29
C ALA A 26 5.53 14.11 -4.77
N GLU A 27 6.49 13.99 -5.68
CA GLU A 27 6.24 14.06 -7.13
C GLU A 27 5.44 12.85 -7.61
N VAL A 28 5.87 11.64 -7.24
CA VAL A 28 5.25 10.37 -7.68
C VAL A 28 3.84 10.19 -7.14
N PHE A 29 3.58 10.64 -5.91
CA PHE A 29 2.25 10.56 -5.29
C PHE A 29 1.41 11.82 -5.50
N GLU A 30 1.89 12.80 -6.27
CA GLU A 30 1.20 14.07 -6.53
C GLU A 30 0.86 14.86 -5.25
N GLU A 31 1.72 14.80 -4.24
CA GLU A 31 1.55 15.42 -2.91
C GLU A 31 2.27 16.79 -2.80
N ILE A 32 2.67 17.38 -3.92
CA ILE A 32 3.30 18.71 -3.94
C ILE A 32 2.21 19.76 -3.80
N ALA A 33 2.28 20.55 -2.72
CA ALA A 33 1.38 21.66 -2.51
C ALA A 33 1.63 22.78 -3.55
N THR A 34 0.55 23.33 -4.09
CA THR A 34 0.59 24.39 -5.11
C THR A 34 -0.40 25.50 -4.76
N MET A 35 -0.31 26.62 -5.48
CA MET A 35 -1.26 27.73 -5.38
C MET A 35 -2.43 27.61 -6.35
N ASP A 36 -2.64 26.45 -6.98
CA ASP A 36 -3.73 26.24 -7.94
C ASP A 36 -5.12 26.25 -7.26
N LEU A 37 -5.20 25.75 -6.02
CA LEU A 37 -6.43 25.65 -5.22
C LEU A 37 -6.20 26.05 -3.75
N PRO A 38 -5.81 27.29 -3.46
CA PRO A 38 -5.36 27.69 -2.13
C PRO A 38 -6.52 27.67 -1.11
N PHE A 39 -6.23 27.32 0.14
CA PHE A 39 -7.16 27.42 1.27
C PHE A 39 -6.67 28.52 2.20
N GLU A 40 -7.44 29.60 2.35
CA GLU A 40 -7.07 30.76 3.19
C GLU A 40 -5.69 31.36 2.83
N GLY A 41 -5.30 31.29 1.56
CA GLY A 41 -3.99 31.77 1.08
C GLY A 41 -2.82 30.80 1.30
N ILE A 42 -3.09 29.60 1.81
CA ILE A 42 -2.12 28.53 2.02
C ILE A 42 -2.14 27.59 0.79
N PRO A 43 -0.97 27.23 0.21
CA PRO A 43 -0.90 26.21 -0.83
C PRO A 43 -1.56 24.90 -0.39
N THR A 44 -2.29 24.25 -1.29
CA THR A 44 -2.89 22.93 -1.03
C THR A 44 -2.39 21.91 -2.05
N VAL A 45 -2.51 20.64 -1.71
CA VAL A 45 -2.27 19.55 -2.66
C VAL A 45 -3.44 19.48 -3.64
N PRO A 46 -3.20 19.64 -4.96
CA PRO A 46 -4.27 19.54 -5.96
C PRO A 46 -4.90 18.14 -6.02
N PRO A 47 -6.11 18.01 -6.57
CA PRO A 47 -6.68 16.72 -6.90
C PRO A 47 -5.76 15.91 -7.80
N ARG A 48 -5.60 14.63 -7.45
CA ARG A 48 -4.78 13.68 -8.20
C ARG A 48 -5.22 13.54 -9.66
N LYS A 49 -4.23 13.45 -10.55
CA LYS A 49 -4.40 13.28 -12.00
C LYS A 49 -4.13 11.84 -12.44
N ASP A 50 -3.18 11.15 -11.82
CA ASP A 50 -2.85 9.75 -12.09
C ASP A 50 -3.97 8.83 -11.62
N ARG A 51 -4.66 8.25 -12.61
CA ARG A 51 -5.75 7.29 -12.42
C ARG A 51 -5.33 5.85 -12.69
N ASP A 52 -4.12 5.65 -13.17
CA ASP A 52 -3.61 4.37 -13.65
C ASP A 52 -2.94 3.58 -12.52
N HIS A 53 -2.54 4.26 -11.44
CA HIS A 53 -1.86 3.62 -10.31
C HIS A 53 -2.60 3.76 -8.99
N MET A 54 -2.83 2.63 -8.34
CA MET A 54 -3.31 2.57 -6.96
C MET A 54 -2.13 2.50 -5.99
N VAL A 55 -2.34 3.01 -4.77
CA VAL A 55 -1.31 3.03 -3.72
C VAL A 55 -1.79 2.25 -2.51
N PHE A 56 -0.93 1.36 -2.03
CA PHE A 56 -1.16 0.46 -0.90
C PHE A 56 -0.15 0.69 0.21
N PHE A 57 -0.62 0.87 1.43
CA PHE A 57 0.23 0.91 2.62
C PHE A 57 0.42 -0.50 3.16
N CYS A 58 1.67 -0.95 3.30
CA CYS A 58 2.01 -2.26 3.84
C CYS A 58 3.31 -2.19 4.64
N GLY A 59 3.26 -2.54 5.92
CA GLY A 59 4.46 -2.57 6.78
C GLY A 59 5.21 -1.23 6.87
N GLY A 60 4.47 -0.10 6.80
CA GLY A 60 5.05 1.26 6.83
C GLY A 60 5.62 1.77 5.50
N CYS A 61 5.54 1.00 4.42
CA CYS A 61 5.94 1.41 3.08
C CYS A 61 4.71 1.66 2.19
N ARG A 62 4.81 2.65 1.29
CA ARG A 62 3.83 2.90 0.22
C ARG A 62 4.21 2.15 -1.04
N TYR A 63 3.31 1.31 -1.54
CA TYR A 63 3.48 0.56 -2.78
C TYR A 63 2.58 1.14 -3.84
N ARG A 64 3.15 1.62 -4.94
CA ARG A 64 2.43 2.08 -6.13
C ARG A 64 2.44 0.96 -7.16
N VAL A 65 1.28 0.63 -7.72
CA VAL A 65 1.16 -0.39 -8.77
C VAL A 65 0.11 0.03 -9.78
N THR A 66 0.35 -0.31 -11.05
CA THR A 66 -0.65 -0.16 -12.10
C THR A 66 -1.84 -1.07 -11.79
N ALA A 67 -3.01 -0.47 -11.62
CA ALA A 67 -4.25 -1.19 -11.31
C ALA A 67 -5.46 -0.32 -11.66
N ALA A 68 -6.54 -0.96 -12.09
CA ALA A 68 -7.79 -0.29 -12.44
C ALA A 68 -8.96 -0.87 -11.62
N PRO A 69 -10.03 -0.08 -11.37
CA PRO A 69 -11.17 -0.55 -10.57
C PRO A 69 -11.90 -1.77 -11.13
N ASP A 70 -11.85 -1.99 -12.43
CA ASP A 70 -12.44 -3.16 -13.10
C ASP A 70 -11.61 -4.44 -12.93
N TRP A 71 -10.38 -4.35 -12.41
CA TRP A 71 -9.58 -5.52 -12.07
C TRP A 71 -10.16 -6.24 -10.87
N SER A 72 -10.05 -7.57 -10.88
CA SER A 72 -10.37 -8.37 -9.70
C SER A 72 -9.36 -8.14 -8.58
N VAL A 73 -9.82 -8.29 -7.34
CA VAL A 73 -8.97 -8.20 -6.14
C VAL A 73 -7.75 -9.12 -6.23
N GLY A 74 -7.95 -10.35 -6.73
CA GLY A 74 -6.89 -11.34 -6.91
C GLY A 74 -5.82 -10.88 -7.89
N ARG A 75 -6.22 -10.27 -9.02
CA ARG A 75 -5.29 -9.70 -10.00
C ARG A 75 -4.43 -8.60 -9.41
N VAL A 76 -5.03 -7.72 -8.59
CA VAL A 76 -4.28 -6.64 -7.90
C VAL A 76 -3.29 -7.23 -6.89
N LYS A 77 -3.69 -8.22 -6.10
CA LYS A 77 -2.76 -8.91 -5.16
C LYS A 77 -1.59 -9.56 -5.88
N GLN A 78 -1.84 -10.20 -7.03
CA GLN A 78 -0.79 -10.80 -7.86
C GLN A 78 0.18 -9.75 -8.41
N ALA A 79 -0.33 -8.59 -8.86
CA ALA A 79 0.51 -7.49 -9.33
C ALA A 79 1.41 -6.94 -8.21
N LEU A 80 0.86 -6.71 -7.01
CA LEU A 80 1.63 -6.29 -5.84
C LEU A 80 2.69 -7.32 -5.46
N TRP A 81 2.33 -8.61 -5.50
CA TRP A 81 3.24 -9.71 -5.20
C TRP A 81 4.41 -9.77 -6.20
N ALA A 82 4.11 -9.72 -7.49
CA ALA A 82 5.12 -9.68 -8.55
C ALA A 82 6.03 -8.45 -8.44
N GLY A 83 5.47 -7.30 -8.03
CA GLY A 83 6.21 -6.06 -7.75
C GLY A 83 6.96 -6.04 -6.41
N GLY A 84 7.01 -7.17 -5.70
CA GLY A 84 7.86 -7.36 -4.53
C GLY A 84 7.30 -6.85 -3.20
N ILE A 85 5.98 -6.76 -3.03
CA ILE A 85 5.38 -6.37 -1.74
C ILE A 85 5.80 -7.25 -0.56
N SER A 86 6.29 -8.48 -0.80
CA SER A 86 6.80 -9.39 0.23
C SER A 86 8.00 -8.84 1.02
N ARG A 87 8.69 -7.80 0.51
CA ARG A 87 9.73 -7.07 1.24
C ARG A 87 9.20 -6.33 2.47
N SER A 88 7.88 -6.13 2.59
CA SER A 88 7.25 -5.56 3.79
C SER A 88 7.34 -6.48 5.01
N ASN A 89 7.70 -7.76 4.80
CA ASN A 89 7.92 -8.68 5.89
C ASN A 89 9.06 -8.20 6.81
N LYS A 90 8.82 -8.25 8.12
CA LYS A 90 9.90 -8.14 9.13
C LYS A 90 10.94 -9.26 8.92
N PRO A 91 12.17 -9.18 9.44
CA PRO A 91 13.09 -10.31 9.46
C PRO A 91 12.47 -11.51 10.21
N PRO A 92 12.69 -12.77 9.79
CA PRO A 92 12.05 -13.95 10.39
C PRO A 92 12.13 -14.02 11.92
N GLU A 93 13.26 -13.62 12.49
CA GLU A 93 13.54 -13.58 13.92
C GLU A 93 12.73 -12.53 14.70
N ARG A 94 12.06 -11.60 13.99
CA ARG A 94 11.21 -10.54 14.56
C ARG A 94 9.73 -10.69 14.18
N ARG A 95 9.33 -11.79 13.54
CA ARG A 95 7.91 -11.99 13.16
C ARG A 95 7.18 -12.77 14.24
N ALA A 96 5.97 -12.31 14.58
CA ALA A 96 5.00 -13.07 15.37
C ALA A 96 4.10 -13.98 14.50
N THR A 97 4.15 -13.80 13.17
CA THR A 97 3.38 -14.52 12.15
C THR A 97 4.35 -15.08 11.08
N PRO A 98 3.91 -15.98 10.18
CA PRO A 98 4.76 -16.45 9.09
C PRO A 98 5.31 -15.31 8.19
N GLY A 99 4.57 -14.20 8.08
CA GLY A 99 4.80 -13.17 7.06
C GLY A 99 4.14 -13.57 5.74
N LEU A 100 4.08 -12.64 4.80
CA LEU A 100 3.59 -12.88 3.44
C LEU A 100 4.48 -13.92 2.73
N GLN A 101 3.96 -15.11 2.44
CA GLN A 101 4.65 -16.19 1.71
C GLN A 101 4.21 -16.28 0.25
N ARG A 102 2.99 -15.84 -0.05
CA ARG A 102 2.38 -15.81 -1.38
C ARG A 102 1.36 -14.67 -1.48
N TRP A 103 0.88 -14.40 -2.69
CA TRP A 103 -0.06 -13.29 -2.93
C TRP A 103 -1.40 -13.48 -2.19
N GLU A 104 -1.82 -14.71 -1.94
CA GLU A 104 -3.06 -15.04 -1.22
C GLU A 104 -3.03 -14.61 0.25
N ASP A 105 -1.82 -14.47 0.81
CA ASP A 105 -1.62 -14.04 2.19
C ASP A 105 -1.86 -12.52 2.33
N LEU A 106 -2.06 -11.80 1.22
CA LEU A 106 -2.48 -10.40 1.24
C LEU A 106 -3.98 -10.28 1.50
N ALA A 107 -4.32 -9.52 2.53
CA ALA A 107 -5.62 -8.90 2.70
C ALA A 107 -5.53 -7.45 2.26
N LEU A 108 -6.45 -7.02 1.39
CA LEU A 108 -6.60 -5.64 0.99
C LEU A 108 -7.77 -5.03 1.75
N ILE A 109 -7.65 -3.78 2.17
CA ILE A 109 -8.69 -3.06 2.90
C ILE A 109 -8.86 -1.68 2.29
N TYR A 110 -10.11 -1.29 2.06
CA TYR A 110 -10.50 0.04 1.60
C TYR A 110 -11.68 0.54 2.44
N ALA A 111 -11.62 1.78 2.91
CA ALA A 111 -12.70 2.39 3.72
C ALA A 111 -13.19 1.52 4.90
N GLY A 112 -12.28 0.74 5.52
CA GLY A 112 -12.59 -0.17 6.62
C GLY A 112 -13.19 -1.52 6.19
N GLN A 113 -13.50 -1.72 4.91
CA GLN A 113 -13.98 -2.98 4.36
C GLN A 113 -12.82 -3.85 3.89
N VAL A 114 -12.83 -5.14 4.26
CA VAL A 114 -11.91 -6.15 3.73
C VAL A 114 -12.37 -6.58 2.33
N LEU A 115 -11.45 -6.61 1.38
CA LEU A 115 -11.68 -7.10 0.02
C LEU A 115 -11.35 -8.60 -0.01
N ASP A 116 -12.34 -9.41 0.37
CA ASP A 116 -12.21 -10.83 0.70
C ASP A 116 -12.43 -11.76 -0.50
N ASP A 117 -13.31 -11.39 -1.43
CA ASP A 117 -13.52 -12.08 -2.69
C ASP A 117 -12.45 -11.69 -3.73
N ASN A 118 -11.64 -12.67 -4.17
CA ASN A 118 -10.56 -12.46 -5.13
C ASN A 118 -11.04 -12.30 -6.59
N ASP A 119 -12.23 -12.79 -6.93
CA ASP A 119 -12.79 -12.73 -8.28
C ASP A 119 -13.60 -11.45 -8.49
N LYS A 120 -14.07 -10.85 -7.40
CA LYS A 120 -14.82 -9.60 -7.41
C LYS A 120 -13.95 -8.39 -7.84
N PRO A 121 -14.45 -7.51 -8.73
CA PRO A 121 -13.79 -6.27 -9.10
C PRO A 121 -13.58 -5.32 -7.93
N MET A 122 -12.50 -4.54 -7.95
CA MET A 122 -12.23 -3.49 -6.95
C MET A 122 -13.35 -2.42 -6.91
N ALA A 123 -13.96 -2.12 -8.06
CA ALA A 123 -15.05 -1.16 -8.22
C ALA A 123 -16.32 -1.56 -7.43
N ASP A 124 -16.55 -2.86 -7.26
CA ASP A 124 -17.71 -3.35 -6.49
C ASP A 124 -17.50 -3.20 -4.98
N TYR A 125 -16.27 -2.84 -4.56
CA TYR A 125 -15.94 -2.34 -3.22
C TYR A 125 -15.83 -0.81 -3.19
N HIS A 126 -16.29 -0.14 -4.25
CA HIS A 126 -16.25 1.31 -4.43
C HIS A 126 -14.84 1.93 -4.45
N VAL A 127 -13.80 1.14 -4.75
CA VAL A 127 -12.44 1.66 -4.90
C VAL A 127 -12.37 2.55 -6.15
N PRO A 128 -12.04 3.85 -6.02
CA PRO A 128 -11.97 4.74 -7.17
C PRO A 128 -10.68 4.54 -8.00
N PRO A 129 -10.66 4.95 -9.27
CA PRO A 129 -9.43 5.03 -10.05
C PRO A 129 -8.37 5.88 -9.34
N GLY A 130 -7.11 5.47 -9.38
CA GLY A 130 -6.01 6.23 -8.76
C GLY A 130 -6.07 6.33 -7.24
N CYS A 131 -6.79 5.44 -6.53
CA CYS A 131 -6.90 5.49 -5.08
C CYS A 131 -5.52 5.50 -4.39
N GLN A 132 -5.27 6.46 -3.48
CA GLN A 132 -3.98 6.59 -2.78
C GLN A 132 -3.95 5.91 -1.40
N CYS A 133 -5.10 5.51 -0.87
CA CYS A 133 -5.28 5.15 0.54
C CYS A 133 -5.88 3.75 0.69
N LEU A 134 -5.25 2.75 0.08
CA LEU A 134 -5.56 1.34 0.35
C LEU A 134 -4.59 0.77 1.39
N ILE A 135 -5.04 -0.18 2.19
CA ILE A 135 -4.18 -0.93 3.11
C ILE A 135 -3.97 -2.33 2.52
N ALA A 136 -2.73 -2.78 2.54
CA ALA A 136 -2.37 -4.17 2.32
C ALA A 136 -1.71 -4.71 3.60
N ILE A 137 -2.18 -5.84 4.09
CA ILE A 137 -1.71 -6.45 5.33
C ILE A 137 -1.67 -7.97 5.17
N GLU A 138 -0.77 -8.61 5.92
CA GLU A 138 -0.78 -10.06 6.05
C GLU A 138 -2.07 -10.54 6.70
N ARG A 139 -2.78 -11.45 6.03
CA ARG A 139 -4.05 -12.02 6.49
C ARG A 139 -3.93 -12.68 7.86
N ALA A 140 -2.84 -13.40 8.13
CA ALA A 140 -2.61 -14.04 9.43
C ALA A 140 -2.59 -13.03 10.59
N LYS A 141 -2.19 -11.76 10.36
CA LYS A 141 -2.26 -10.71 11.38
C LYS A 141 -3.70 -10.30 11.66
N LEU A 142 -4.53 -10.15 10.62
CA LEU A 142 -5.95 -9.86 10.79
C LEU A 142 -6.67 -11.00 11.51
N ASP A 143 -6.43 -12.23 11.07
CA ASP A 143 -7.11 -13.43 11.60
C ASP A 143 -6.69 -13.74 13.05
N SER A 144 -5.51 -13.30 13.48
CA SER A 144 -5.05 -13.48 14.86
C SER A 144 -5.96 -12.80 15.88
N GLY A 145 -6.67 -11.73 15.48
CA GLY A 145 -7.50 -10.90 16.36
C GLY A 145 -6.72 -10.22 17.49
N LYS A 146 -5.38 -10.32 17.50
CA LYS A 146 -4.51 -9.79 18.53
C LYS A 146 -3.65 -8.69 17.93
N PRO A 147 -3.56 -7.51 18.57
CA PRO A 147 -2.63 -6.49 18.12
C PRO A 147 -1.20 -7.04 18.20
N ASP A 148 -0.33 -6.58 17.30
CA ASP A 148 1.11 -6.84 17.38
C ASP A 148 1.58 -6.39 18.78
N PRO A 149 2.23 -7.25 19.59
CA PRO A 149 2.73 -6.87 20.91
C PRO A 149 3.69 -5.68 20.87
N ASP A 150 4.33 -5.39 19.73
CA ASP A 150 5.18 -4.22 19.51
C ASP A 150 4.41 -3.01 18.95
N SER A 151 3.07 -3.06 18.89
CA SER A 151 2.26 -1.90 18.51
C SER A 151 2.33 -0.86 19.63
N ALA A 152 3.29 0.05 19.51
CA ALA A 152 3.61 1.10 20.49
C ALA A 152 2.43 2.03 20.86
N TYR A 153 1.29 1.91 20.18
CA TYR A 153 0.07 2.68 20.48
C TYR A 153 -0.90 1.96 21.42
N TRP A 154 -0.76 0.65 21.64
CA TRP A 154 -1.71 -0.16 22.42
C TRP A 154 -1.12 -0.77 23.71
N ASN A 155 0.12 -0.42 24.06
CA ASN A 155 0.76 -0.77 25.33
C ASN A 155 0.95 0.46 26.22
#